data_AF-A0A927MVM8-F1
#
_entry.id   AF-A0A927MVM8-F1
#
_cell.length_a   1.000
_cell.length_b   1.000
_cell.length_c   1.000
_cell.angle_alpha   90.00
_cell.angle_beta   90.00
_cell.angle_gamma   90.00
#
_symmetry.space_group_name_H-M   'P 1'
#
loop_
_entity.id
_entity.type
_entity.pdbx_description
1 polymer ?
#
loop_
_entity_poly.entity_id
_entity_poly.type
_entity_poly.pdbx_seq_one_letter_code
_entity_poly.pdbx_strand_id
1 'polypeptide(L)'
;MSRTMTLCTRARTPRILLAALTTVLLVTASSCGAAGVTRARVEAAIGPTFANLYSLQRYQQGYPKVSGDKIPSKATCDKGGAAQPDEGPGNDWICTIVWQVAGPGTSATAVYNLHIQTTGCYSADGDSPPAINGQQMLDSFDGTPFLNPLWEFEGCFDNG
;
A
#
# COMPACT_ATOMS: atom_id res chain seq x y z
N MET A 1 29.72 12.83 83.98
CA MET A 1 28.33 13.00 83.50
C MET A 1 28.32 12.84 81.97
N SER A 2 27.56 11.84 81.49
CA SER A 2 26.90 11.65 80.18
C SER A 2 27.62 12.03 78.87
N ARG A 3 27.95 11.02 78.01
CA ARG A 3 27.17 10.50 76.83
C ARG A 3 27.50 11.28 75.55
N THR A 4 27.78 10.74 74.36
CA THR A 4 27.65 9.40 73.76
C THR A 4 28.67 9.31 72.61
N MET A 5 29.26 8.13 72.47
CA MET A 5 30.15 7.69 71.39
C MET A 5 29.31 7.33 70.15
N THR A 6 29.64 7.84 68.96
CA THR A 6 29.12 7.30 67.69
C THR A 6 30.27 7.20 66.70
N LEU A 7 30.82 6.00 66.55
CA LEU A 7 31.64 5.61 65.41
C LEU A 7 30.73 5.50 64.17
N CYS A 8 31.19 5.99 63.02
CA CYS A 8 30.94 5.27 61.77
C CYS A 8 32.12 5.49 60.81
N THR A 9 33.10 4.60 60.97
CA THR A 9 33.86 3.84 59.97
C THR A 9 34.07 4.43 58.56
N ARG A 10 35.35 4.58 58.21
CA ARG A 10 35.92 4.73 56.85
C ARG A 10 35.32 3.75 55.83
N ALA A 11 35.17 4.20 54.59
CA ALA A 11 35.52 3.37 53.43
C ALA A 11 35.94 4.24 52.24
N ARG A 12 37.15 3.98 51.73
CA ARG A 12 37.67 4.50 50.47
C ARG A 12 37.03 3.72 49.31
N THR A 13 36.87 4.44 48.19
CA THR A 13 36.83 3.96 46.78
C THR A 13 35.59 3.15 46.36
N PRO A 14 35.17 3.15 45.06
CA PRO A 14 35.98 3.43 43.87
C PRO A 14 35.35 4.34 42.78
N ARG A 15 36.22 5.05 42.06
CA ARG A 15 35.92 5.71 40.78
C ARG A 15 35.79 4.68 39.64
N ILE A 16 34.86 3.73 39.76
CA ILE A 16 34.63 2.68 38.73
C ILE A 16 33.16 2.65 38.26
N LEU A 17 32.27 3.46 38.86
CA LEU A 17 30.84 3.45 38.50
C LEU A 17 30.43 4.47 37.43
N LEU A 18 31.35 5.26 36.88
CA LEU A 18 31.04 6.26 35.84
C LEU A 18 31.48 5.86 34.41
N ALA A 19 31.75 4.58 34.16
CA ALA A 19 32.10 4.07 32.82
C ALA A 19 31.12 3.02 32.27
N ALA A 20 30.00 2.78 32.96
CA ALA A 20 29.05 1.71 32.60
C ALA A 20 27.64 2.20 32.20
N LEU A 21 27.44 3.51 32.02
CA LEU A 21 26.13 4.09 31.70
C LEU A 21 26.04 4.77 30.33
N THR A 22 27.05 4.65 29.47
CA THR A 22 27.07 5.25 28.12
C THR A 22 26.88 4.26 26.97
N THR A 23 26.45 3.02 27.24
CA THR A 23 26.26 1.98 26.21
C THR A 23 24.85 1.39 26.17
N VAL A 24 23.84 2.15 26.59
CA VAL A 24 22.44 1.73 26.44
C VAL A 24 21.62 2.95 26.03
N LEU A 25 21.68 3.36 24.76
CA LEU A 25 20.60 4.10 24.09
C LEU A 25 20.89 4.30 22.59
N LEU A 26 21.20 3.25 21.84
CA LEU A 26 21.37 3.32 20.38
C LEU A 26 20.78 2.09 19.67
N VAL A 27 19.60 1.63 20.08
CA VAL A 27 18.84 0.62 19.31
C VAL A 27 17.34 0.86 19.49
N THR A 28 16.76 1.82 18.77
CA THR A 28 15.33 1.80 18.35
C THR A 28 15.03 2.72 17.15
N ALA A 29 16.01 3.09 16.32
CA ALA A 29 15.74 3.83 15.07
C ALA A 29 15.52 2.91 13.85
N SER A 30 15.17 1.64 14.05
CA SER A 30 14.98 0.66 12.96
C SER A 30 13.54 0.16 12.88
N SER A 31 12.60 1.06 12.56
CA SER A 31 11.32 0.69 11.96
C SER A 31 10.62 1.84 11.21
N CYS A 32 11.36 2.82 10.70
CA CYS A 32 10.84 3.75 9.69
C CYS A 32 11.28 3.29 8.28
N GLY A 33 11.22 1.98 8.03
CA GLY A 33 11.14 1.43 6.69
C GLY A 33 9.66 1.17 6.44
N ALA A 34 9.16 1.50 5.25
CA ALA A 34 7.78 1.22 4.86
C ALA A 34 7.37 -0.17 5.40
N ALA A 35 6.26 -0.26 6.14
CA ALA A 35 5.68 -1.54 6.50
C ALA A 35 5.72 -2.42 5.24
N GLY A 36 6.25 -3.64 5.33
CA GLY A 36 6.60 -4.43 4.13
C GLY A 36 5.46 -4.55 3.11
N VAL A 37 5.77 -5.02 1.91
CA VAL A 37 4.72 -5.35 0.94
C VAL A 37 3.90 -6.49 1.53
N THR A 38 2.63 -6.24 1.83
CA THR A 38 1.67 -7.23 2.33
C THR A 38 0.38 -7.14 1.55
N ARG A 39 -0.38 -8.24 1.47
CA ARG A 39 -1.69 -8.28 0.80
C ARG A 39 -2.56 -7.08 1.16
N ALA A 40 -2.69 -6.78 2.45
CA ALA A 40 -3.53 -5.69 2.94
C ALA A 40 -3.10 -4.31 2.39
N ARG A 41 -1.79 -4.04 2.28
CA ARG A 41 -1.30 -2.77 1.71
C ARG A 41 -1.50 -2.73 0.19
N VAL A 42 -1.30 -3.85 -0.49
CA VAL A 42 -1.54 -3.98 -1.94
C VAL A 42 -3.01 -3.69 -2.25
N GLU A 43 -3.93 -4.38 -1.57
CA GLU A 43 -5.38 -4.23 -1.77
C GLU A 43 -5.86 -2.81 -1.44
N ALA A 44 -5.33 -2.22 -0.36
CA ALA A 44 -5.66 -0.86 0.06
C ALA A 44 -5.18 0.21 -0.94
N ALA A 45 -4.10 -0.05 -1.68
CA ALA A 45 -3.56 0.90 -2.65
C ALA A 45 -4.21 0.77 -4.04
N ILE A 46 -4.36 -0.46 -4.56
CA ILE A 46 -4.82 -0.66 -5.93
C ILE A 46 -6.31 -0.35 -6.11
N GLY A 47 -7.16 -0.72 -5.15
CA GLY A 47 -8.61 -0.50 -5.25
C GLY A 47 -8.96 0.98 -5.50
N PRO A 48 -8.56 1.90 -4.62
CA PRO A 48 -8.82 3.33 -4.81
C PRO A 48 -8.21 3.92 -6.08
N THR A 49 -6.99 3.48 -6.45
CA THR A 49 -6.33 3.91 -7.69
C THR A 49 -7.18 3.52 -8.91
N PHE A 50 -7.62 2.27 -8.97
CA PHE A 50 -8.54 1.80 -10.01
C PHE A 50 -9.83 2.63 -10.04
N ALA A 51 -10.48 2.88 -8.90
CA ALA A 51 -11.73 3.63 -8.86
C ALA A 51 -11.60 5.06 -9.44
N ASN A 52 -10.47 5.73 -9.17
CA ASN A 52 -10.19 7.05 -9.71
C ASN A 52 -9.97 7.00 -11.24
N LEU A 53 -9.19 6.04 -11.73
CA LEU A 53 -8.91 5.89 -13.16
C LEU A 53 -10.12 5.41 -13.95
N TYR A 54 -10.95 4.54 -13.37
CA TYR A 54 -12.24 4.15 -13.93
C TYR A 54 -13.15 5.36 -14.10
N SER A 55 -13.23 6.23 -13.09
CA SER A 55 -14.00 7.48 -13.21
C SER A 55 -13.52 8.36 -14.36
N LEU A 56 -12.20 8.42 -14.60
CA LEU A 56 -11.61 9.15 -15.72
C LEU A 56 -11.96 8.51 -17.07
N GLN A 57 -11.79 7.19 -17.20
CA GLN A 57 -12.16 6.45 -18.41
C GLN A 57 -13.63 6.70 -18.77
N ARG A 58 -14.54 6.59 -17.79
CA ARG A 58 -15.97 6.81 -18.02
C ARG A 58 -16.26 8.24 -18.46
N TYR A 59 -15.59 9.22 -17.87
CA TYR A 59 -15.71 10.60 -18.32
C TYR A 59 -15.25 10.79 -19.78
N GLN A 60 -14.13 10.16 -20.17
CA GLN A 60 -13.64 10.18 -21.56
C GLN A 60 -14.59 9.47 -22.54
N GLN A 61 -15.32 8.45 -22.07
CA GLN A 61 -16.38 7.79 -22.83
C GLN A 61 -17.72 8.57 -22.85
N GLY A 62 -17.73 9.81 -22.35
CA GLY A 62 -18.90 10.70 -22.40
C GLY A 62 -19.91 10.52 -21.26
N TYR A 63 -19.61 9.70 -20.24
CA TYR A 63 -20.46 9.59 -19.06
C TYR A 63 -20.28 10.79 -18.12
N PRO A 64 -21.32 11.20 -17.37
CA PRO A 64 -21.19 12.25 -16.38
C PRO A 64 -20.06 11.94 -15.38
N LYS A 65 -19.30 12.97 -15.02
CA LYS A 65 -18.26 12.85 -13.99
C LYS A 65 -18.93 12.46 -12.67
N VAL A 66 -18.45 11.39 -12.06
CA VAL A 66 -18.87 11.00 -10.70
C VAL A 66 -18.33 12.06 -9.73
N SER A 67 -19.23 12.84 -9.13
CA SER A 67 -18.88 13.87 -8.13
C SER A 67 -19.31 13.42 -6.73
N GLY A 68 -18.41 13.53 -5.75
CA GLY A 68 -18.74 13.39 -4.33
C GLY A 68 -18.65 11.97 -3.77
N ASP A 69 -19.19 10.98 -4.47
CA ASP A 69 -19.15 9.60 -4.01
C ASP A 69 -18.02 8.83 -4.70
N LYS A 70 -17.06 8.31 -3.91
CA LYS A 70 -16.04 7.40 -4.45
C LYS A 70 -16.74 6.13 -4.91
N ILE A 71 -16.44 5.69 -6.15
CA ILE A 71 -16.90 4.40 -6.66
C ILE A 71 -16.43 3.31 -5.68
N PRO A 72 -17.34 2.55 -5.03
CA PRO A 72 -16.95 1.50 -4.12
C PRO A 72 -16.20 0.42 -4.91
N SER A 73 -14.92 0.26 -4.62
CA SER A 73 -14.05 -0.74 -5.21
C SER A 73 -13.34 -1.53 -4.11
N LYS A 74 -13.25 -2.85 -4.27
CA LYS A 74 -12.44 -3.72 -3.42
C LYS A 74 -11.52 -4.54 -4.30
N ALA A 75 -10.29 -4.76 -3.83
CA ALA A 75 -9.36 -5.67 -4.44
C ALA A 75 -9.22 -6.91 -3.55
N THR A 76 -9.08 -8.06 -4.20
CA THR A 76 -8.61 -9.31 -3.57
C THR A 76 -7.35 -9.71 -4.33
N CYS A 77 -6.23 -9.84 -3.61
CA CYS A 77 -4.93 -10.11 -4.22
C CYS A 77 -4.27 -11.35 -3.65
N ASP A 78 -3.57 -12.07 -4.52
CA ASP A 78 -2.73 -13.22 -4.17
C ASP A 78 -1.36 -13.11 -4.85
N LYS A 79 -0.32 -13.63 -4.21
CA LYS A 79 1.06 -13.65 -4.70
C LYS A 79 1.54 -15.09 -4.89
N GLY A 80 1.88 -15.47 -6.12
CA GLY A 80 2.53 -16.78 -6.39
C GLY A 80 1.70 -18.04 -6.05
N GLY A 81 0.42 -17.90 -5.68
CA GLY A 81 -0.53 -19.00 -5.43
C GLY A 81 -0.58 -19.52 -3.98
N ALA A 82 -1.52 -20.45 -3.71
CA ALA A 82 -1.95 -20.86 -2.36
C ALA A 82 -0.88 -21.42 -1.39
N ALA A 83 0.35 -21.66 -1.86
CA ALA A 83 1.42 -22.25 -1.06
C ALA A 83 2.42 -21.21 -0.50
N GLN A 84 2.30 -19.94 -0.87
CA GLN A 84 3.19 -18.87 -0.41
C GLN A 84 2.43 -17.82 0.40
N PRO A 85 3.06 -17.20 1.42
CA PRO A 85 2.50 -16.01 2.05
C PRO A 85 2.41 -14.86 1.04
N ASP A 86 1.32 -14.11 1.08
CA ASP A 86 1.11 -12.93 0.23
C ASP A 86 1.85 -11.72 0.80
N GLU A 87 3.16 -11.77 0.67
CA GLU A 87 4.10 -10.78 1.16
C GLU A 87 5.31 -10.61 0.23
N GLY A 88 5.92 -9.43 0.28
CA GLY A 88 7.13 -9.09 -0.44
C GLY A 88 6.92 -8.51 -1.85
N PRO A 89 7.95 -7.83 -2.39
CA PRO A 89 7.97 -7.34 -3.77
C PRO A 89 7.97 -8.52 -4.76
N GLY A 90 7.67 -8.24 -6.03
CA GLY A 90 7.65 -9.25 -7.09
C GLY A 90 6.73 -8.91 -8.26
N ASN A 91 6.81 -9.68 -9.34
CA ASN A 91 5.94 -9.61 -10.53
C ASN A 91 4.89 -10.74 -10.59
N ASP A 92 4.69 -11.42 -9.47
CA ASP A 92 3.75 -12.53 -9.27
C ASP A 92 2.48 -12.09 -8.51
N TRP A 93 2.28 -10.77 -8.47
CA TRP A 93 1.07 -10.00 -8.19
C TRP A 93 -0.14 -10.39 -9.04
N ILE A 94 -1.22 -10.98 -8.52
CA ILE A 94 -2.52 -11.01 -9.21
C ILE A 94 -3.61 -10.44 -8.31
N CYS A 95 -4.32 -9.42 -8.81
CA CYS A 95 -5.42 -8.78 -8.09
C CYS A 95 -6.70 -8.82 -8.91
N THR A 96 -7.78 -9.33 -8.32
CA THR A 96 -9.14 -9.16 -8.85
C THR A 96 -9.79 -7.96 -8.16
N ILE A 97 -10.18 -6.97 -8.95
CA ILE A 97 -10.89 -5.78 -8.47
C ILE A 97 -12.37 -5.95 -8.76
N VAL A 98 -13.21 -5.75 -7.74
CA VAL A 98 -14.66 -5.72 -7.83
C VAL A 98 -15.13 -4.30 -7.53
N TRP A 99 -15.95 -3.72 -8.40
CA TRP A 99 -16.53 -2.39 -8.17
C TRP A 99 -17.98 -2.31 -8.60
N GLN A 100 -18.67 -1.26 -8.15
CA GLN A 100 -20.03 -0.96 -8.57
C GLN A 100 -20.08 -0.05 -9.78
N VAL A 101 -20.80 -0.46 -10.83
CA VAL A 101 -21.01 0.38 -12.02
C VAL A 101 -22.16 1.33 -11.77
N ALA A 102 -21.86 2.64 -11.81
CA ALA A 102 -22.86 3.69 -11.68
C ALA A 102 -23.89 3.63 -12.83
N GLY A 103 -25.17 3.76 -12.48
CA GLY A 103 -26.30 3.53 -13.39
C GLY A 103 -27.00 2.20 -13.09
N PRO A 104 -26.52 1.05 -13.63
CA PRO A 104 -27.18 -0.24 -13.45
C PRO A 104 -27.01 -0.83 -12.04
N GLY A 105 -26.15 -0.26 -11.18
CA GLY A 105 -25.99 -0.71 -9.79
C GLY A 105 -25.50 -2.17 -9.67
N THR A 106 -24.76 -2.62 -10.68
CA THR A 106 -24.28 -4.01 -10.78
C THR A 106 -22.79 -4.06 -10.48
N SER A 107 -22.35 -5.15 -9.83
CA SER A 107 -20.94 -5.44 -9.63
C SER A 107 -20.27 -5.83 -10.94
N ALA A 108 -19.12 -5.23 -11.23
CA ALA A 108 -18.22 -5.61 -12.30
C ALA A 108 -16.86 -6.03 -11.73
N THR A 109 -16.08 -6.76 -12.53
CA THR A 109 -14.76 -7.27 -12.13
C THR A 109 -13.72 -7.07 -13.20
N ALA A 110 -12.46 -6.91 -12.79
CA ALA A 110 -11.29 -6.81 -13.66
C ALA A 110 -10.09 -7.44 -12.96
N VAL A 111 -9.22 -8.08 -13.74
CA VAL A 111 -8.01 -8.72 -13.23
C VAL A 111 -6.79 -7.92 -13.67
N TYR A 112 -5.85 -7.74 -12.74
CA TYR A 112 -4.57 -7.08 -12.97
C TYR A 112 -3.41 -7.96 -12.53
N ASN A 113 -2.35 -7.97 -13.34
CA ASN A 113 -1.03 -8.47 -12.94
C ASN A 113 -0.20 -7.30 -12.40
N LEU A 114 0.41 -7.46 -11.22
CA LEU A 114 1.16 -6.40 -10.57
C LEU A 114 2.65 -6.74 -10.52
N HIS A 115 3.47 -5.73 -10.80
CA HIS A 115 4.87 -5.73 -10.44
C HIS A 115 5.11 -4.70 -9.32
N ILE A 116 5.46 -5.20 -8.13
CA ILE A 116 5.64 -4.39 -6.92
C ILE A 116 7.12 -4.31 -6.56
N GLN A 117 7.61 -3.08 -6.40
CA GLN A 117 8.98 -2.76 -6.03
C GLN A 117 9.16 -2.80 -4.49
N THR A 118 10.41 -2.87 -4.03
CA THR A 118 10.76 -2.79 -2.59
C THR A 118 10.34 -1.47 -1.94
N THR A 119 10.13 -0.43 -2.74
CA THR A 119 9.64 0.89 -2.30
C THR A 119 8.14 0.91 -2.01
N GLY A 120 7.40 -0.14 -2.38
CA GLY A 120 5.93 -0.17 -2.31
C GLY A 120 5.24 0.53 -3.48
N CYS A 121 5.98 0.95 -4.50
CA CYS A 121 5.42 1.36 -5.79
C CYS A 121 5.20 0.14 -6.69
N TYR A 122 4.16 0.19 -7.51
CA TYR A 122 3.76 -0.89 -8.38
C TYR A 122 3.36 -0.39 -9.77
N SER A 123 3.56 -1.24 -10.77
CA SER A 123 2.82 -1.18 -12.04
C SER A 123 1.74 -2.25 -12.04
N ALA A 124 0.62 -1.97 -12.69
CA ALA A 124 -0.52 -2.85 -12.86
C ALA A 124 -0.87 -2.93 -14.35
N ASP A 125 -0.81 -4.14 -14.89
CA ASP A 125 -1.12 -4.45 -16.28
C ASP A 125 -2.48 -5.16 -16.36
N GLY A 126 -3.37 -4.61 -17.17
CA GLY A 126 -4.75 -5.02 -17.31
C GLY A 126 -4.93 -6.13 -18.34
N ASP A 127 -5.58 -7.22 -17.94
CA ASP A 127 -5.81 -8.36 -18.84
C ASP A 127 -7.24 -8.37 -19.41
N SER A 128 -8.26 -8.26 -18.55
CA SER A 128 -9.66 -8.44 -18.94
C SER A 128 -10.64 -7.77 -17.96
N PRO A 129 -11.79 -7.24 -18.46
CA PRO A 129 -12.31 -7.34 -19.83
C PRO A 129 -11.81 -6.25 -20.81
N PRO A 130 -11.92 -6.48 -22.16
CA PRO A 130 -11.47 -5.54 -23.19
C PRO A 130 -12.00 -4.11 -23.04
N ALA A 131 -13.28 -3.97 -22.68
CA ALA A 131 -13.93 -2.67 -22.51
C ALA A 131 -13.48 -1.89 -21.26
N ILE A 132 -12.70 -2.52 -20.37
CA ILE A 132 -12.22 -1.93 -19.11
C ILE A 132 -10.70 -1.81 -19.13
N ASN A 133 -9.97 -2.92 -19.20
CA ASN A 133 -8.52 -2.93 -19.05
C ASN A 133 -7.80 -3.84 -20.05
N GLY A 134 -8.51 -4.57 -20.92
CA GLY A 134 -7.87 -5.47 -21.90
C GLY A 134 -7.47 -4.82 -23.23
N GLN A 135 -7.58 -3.49 -23.38
CA GLN A 135 -7.16 -2.77 -24.58
C GLN A 135 -6.48 -1.44 -24.23
N GLN A 136 -5.36 -1.14 -24.90
CA GLN A 136 -4.61 0.11 -24.73
C GLN A 136 -5.39 1.33 -25.20
N MET A 137 -6.20 1.19 -26.25
CA MET A 137 -6.99 2.28 -26.82
C MET A 137 -8.47 1.95 -26.69
N LEU A 138 -9.26 2.96 -26.35
CA LEU A 138 -10.73 2.91 -26.36
C LEU A 138 -11.25 4.08 -27.17
N ASP A 139 -12.50 3.98 -27.62
CA ASP A 139 -13.16 5.06 -28.34
C ASP A 139 -13.93 5.97 -27.36
N SER A 140 -13.74 7.27 -27.53
CA SER A 140 -14.55 8.30 -26.89
C SER A 140 -15.96 8.32 -27.48
N PHE A 141 -16.89 9.04 -26.85
CA PHE A 141 -18.27 9.16 -27.33
C PHE A 141 -18.38 9.75 -28.75
N ASP A 142 -17.43 10.60 -29.15
CA ASP A 142 -17.32 11.19 -30.48
C ASP A 142 -16.57 10.28 -31.49
N GLY A 143 -16.18 9.07 -31.08
CA GLY A 143 -15.42 8.13 -31.88
C GLY A 143 -13.92 8.42 -31.97
N THR A 144 -13.43 9.44 -31.26
CA THR A 144 -12.00 9.73 -31.20
C THR A 144 -11.30 8.69 -30.29
N PRO A 145 -10.24 8.02 -30.75
CA PRO A 145 -9.53 7.07 -29.90
C PRO A 145 -8.77 7.81 -28.79
N PHE A 146 -8.80 7.27 -27.57
CA PHE A 146 -8.04 7.77 -26.43
C PHE A 146 -7.29 6.64 -25.71
N LEU A 147 -6.17 6.99 -25.07
CA LEU A 147 -5.41 6.04 -24.26
C LEU A 147 -6.24 5.61 -23.06
N ASN A 148 -6.46 4.31 -22.94
CA ASN A 148 -7.18 3.73 -21.83
C ASN A 148 -6.36 3.88 -20.53
N PRO A 149 -6.80 4.68 -19.54
CA PRO A 149 -6.06 4.86 -18.30
C PRO A 149 -6.04 3.61 -17.42
N LEU A 150 -6.85 2.59 -17.75
CA LEU A 150 -6.93 1.31 -17.03
C LEU A 150 -6.19 0.18 -17.74
N TRP A 151 -5.64 0.38 -18.94
CA TRP A 151 -4.85 -0.65 -19.63
C TRP A 151 -3.59 -0.98 -18.83
N GLU A 152 -2.84 0.05 -18.46
CA GLU A 152 -1.65 -0.06 -17.64
C GLU A 152 -1.56 1.21 -16.80
N PHE A 153 -1.30 1.06 -15.51
CA PHE A 153 -1.13 2.21 -14.62
C PHE A 153 -0.16 1.90 -13.50
N GLU A 154 0.33 2.95 -12.87
CA GLU A 154 1.24 2.88 -11.75
C GLU A 154 0.59 3.48 -10.50
N GLY A 155 1.08 3.05 -9.33
CA GLY A 155 0.71 3.61 -8.05
C GLY A 155 1.75 3.29 -6.99
N CYS A 156 1.57 3.85 -5.80
CA CYS A 156 2.39 3.50 -4.65
C CYS A 156 1.50 3.36 -3.42
N PHE A 157 1.95 2.59 -2.44
CA PHE A 157 1.25 2.50 -1.17
C PHE A 157 1.22 3.87 -0.48
N ASP A 158 0.07 4.23 0.08
CA ASP A 158 -0.01 5.40 0.92
C ASP A 158 0.91 5.23 2.13
N ASN A 159 1.66 6.29 2.43
CA ASN A 159 2.43 6.42 3.66
C ASN A 159 1.44 6.76 4.78
N GLY A 160 0.76 5.75 5.32
CA GLY A 160 -0.15 5.90 6.47
C GLY A 160 0.52 6.59 7.66
#